data_AF-F0SRI2-F1
#
_entry.id   AF-F0SRI2-F1
#
_cell.length_a   1.000
_cell.length_b   1.000
_cell.length_c   1.000
_cell.angle_alpha   90.00
_cell.angle_beta   90.00
_cell.angle_gamma   90.00
#
_symmetry.space_group_name_H-M   'P 1'
#
loop_
_entity.id
_entity.type
_entity.pdbx_description
1 polymer ?
#
loop_
_entity_poly.entity_id
_entity_poly.type
_entity_poly.pdbx_seq_one_letter_code
_entity_poly.pdbx_strand_id
1 'polypeptide(L)'
;MISRTGLTFIVCFAVILVHTNITLAGGGTRSIATAGREAYVAPDSAEGVADLVNDESRTSGWNSWFTEWPNDVNHYAYEIESTETLNRLISKLAAIQTDLRQIRLSYRKEPTGLGFMTKLPGDNGIPVMFSLGHQPTIDQWFERTRKPFGVLEFTGTPVAVPPTLTLFVQNEAIDLQKLKIPDGISITIGYVPTLFHDSKTTLEEAIKSEDAQSLEDQKLKMMKQNLDEPGLVALEKIEAYLKARKDKAN
;
A
#
# COMPACT_ATOMS: atom_id res chain seq x y z
N MET A 1 47.41 43.99 9.35
CA MET A 1 47.00 44.37 7.98
C MET A 1 46.62 43.09 7.24
N ILE A 2 45.34 42.73 7.22
CA ILE A 2 44.86 41.57 6.44
C ILE A 2 44.67 42.09 5.01
N SER A 3 45.31 41.46 4.03
CA SER A 3 45.21 41.91 2.63
C SER A 3 43.76 41.79 2.14
N ARG A 4 43.32 42.76 1.33
CA ARG A 4 41.97 42.80 0.76
C ARG A 4 41.58 41.51 0.01
N THR A 5 42.56 40.74 -0.47
CA THR A 5 42.39 39.45 -1.16
C THR A 5 42.11 38.29 -0.20
N GLY A 6 42.56 38.33 1.05
CA GLY A 6 42.28 37.29 2.05
C GLY A 6 40.87 37.35 2.62
N LEU A 7 40.28 38.55 2.68
CA LEU A 7 38.93 38.76 3.22
C LEU A 7 37.84 38.23 2.28
N THR A 8 38.05 38.29 0.96
CA THR A 8 37.08 37.80 -0.05
C THR A 8 37.00 36.27 -0.07
N PHE A 9 38.12 35.57 0.14
CA PHE A 9 38.15 34.11 0.18
C PHE A 9 37.40 33.53 1.39
N ILE A 10 37.48 34.19 2.54
CA ILE A 10 36.81 33.75 3.77
C ILE A 10 35.29 33.91 3.67
N VAL A 11 34.81 34.99 3.04
CA VAL A 11 33.36 35.21 2.85
C VAL A 11 32.76 34.19 1.86
N CYS A 12 33.46 33.84 0.78
CA CYS A 12 32.99 32.79 -0.14
C CYS A 12 32.96 31.39 0.50
N PHE A 13 33.93 31.05 1.36
CA PHE A 13 33.94 29.75 2.06
C PHE A 13 32.83 29.65 3.11
N ALA A 14 32.52 30.75 3.80
CA ALA A 14 31.41 30.81 4.76
C ALA A 14 30.03 30.66 4.09
N VAL A 15 29.83 31.23 2.90
CA VAL A 15 28.54 31.10 2.18
C VAL A 15 28.30 29.68 1.64
N ILE A 16 29.36 28.95 1.27
CA ILE A 16 29.27 27.54 0.85
C ILE A 16 28.95 26.62 2.04
N LEU A 17 29.51 26.88 3.23
CA LEU A 17 29.24 26.10 4.44
C LEU A 17 27.84 26.30 5.04
N VAL A 18 27.17 27.42 4.75
CA VAL A 18 25.79 27.67 5.24
C VAL A 18 24.73 26.97 4.39
N HIS A 19 25.05 26.54 3.16
CA HIS A 19 24.08 25.88 2.27
C HIS A 19 24.03 24.35 2.38
N THR A 20 24.90 23.71 3.16
CA THR A 20 24.94 22.23 3.25
C THR A 20 23.92 21.60 4.21
N ASN A 21 23.07 22.40 4.87
CA ASN A 21 22.13 21.89 5.88
C ASN A 21 20.65 21.93 5.46
N ILE A 22 20.33 22.27 4.21
CA ILE A 22 18.96 22.12 3.71
C ILE A 22 18.86 20.79 2.97
N THR A 23 18.73 19.69 3.71
CA THR A 23 18.19 18.45 3.15
C THR A 23 16.73 18.69 2.81
N LEU A 24 16.44 18.97 1.54
CA LEU A 24 15.09 19.07 1.04
C LEU A 24 14.47 17.67 1.02
N ALA A 25 13.39 17.49 1.77
CA ALA A 25 12.59 16.29 1.65
C ALA A 25 11.96 16.24 0.25
N GLY A 26 12.08 15.10 -0.41
CA GLY A 26 11.54 14.87 -1.74
C GLY A 26 10.53 13.74 -1.74
N GLY A 27 9.56 13.78 -2.64
CA GLY A 27 8.64 12.69 -2.85
C GLY A 27 8.13 12.63 -4.28
N GLY A 28 7.58 11.49 -4.65
CA GLY A 28 7.03 11.29 -5.99
C GLY A 28 6.55 9.87 -6.23
N THR A 29 6.37 9.54 -7.51
CA THR A 29 5.94 8.23 -7.97
C THR A 29 6.94 7.74 -9.01
N ARG A 30 7.43 6.51 -8.86
CA ARG A 30 8.26 5.84 -9.86
C ARG A 30 7.43 4.78 -10.57
N SER A 31 7.48 4.71 -11.90
CA SER A 31 6.99 3.55 -12.63
C SER A 31 8.01 2.42 -12.52
N ILE A 32 7.55 1.25 -12.08
CA ILE A 32 8.39 0.05 -11.84
C ILE A 32 8.02 -1.12 -12.75
N ALA A 33 6.88 -1.04 -13.44
CA ALA A 33 6.45 -2.06 -14.39
C ALA A 33 5.55 -1.44 -15.48
N THR A 34 5.60 -2.03 -16.67
CA THR A 34 4.78 -1.67 -17.84
C THR A 34 4.27 -2.93 -18.52
N ALA A 35 3.14 -2.84 -19.24
CA ALA A 35 2.55 -3.98 -19.93
C ALA A 35 3.55 -4.67 -20.86
N GLY A 36 3.53 -6.00 -20.90
CA GLY A 36 4.38 -6.81 -21.78
C GLY A 36 5.88 -6.85 -21.44
N ARG A 37 6.33 -6.16 -20.39
CA ARG A 37 7.71 -6.26 -19.88
C ARG A 37 7.74 -6.90 -18.51
N GLU A 38 8.65 -7.81 -18.27
CA GLU A 38 8.82 -8.42 -16.96
C GLU A 38 9.13 -7.36 -15.88
N ALA A 39 8.37 -7.40 -14.79
CA ALA A 39 8.61 -6.62 -13.59
C ALA A 39 9.76 -7.26 -12.80
N TYR A 40 10.61 -6.41 -12.24
CA TYR A 40 11.67 -6.87 -11.34
C TYR A 40 11.07 -7.43 -10.05
N VAL A 41 11.53 -8.61 -9.65
CA VAL A 41 11.21 -9.25 -8.38
C VAL A 41 12.50 -9.33 -7.57
N ALA A 42 12.47 -8.83 -6.33
CA ALA A 42 13.65 -8.88 -5.48
C ALA A 42 14.01 -10.34 -5.16
N PRO A 43 15.31 -10.74 -5.14
CA PRO A 43 15.73 -12.12 -4.93
C PRO A 43 15.24 -12.76 -3.63
N ASP A 44 14.94 -11.94 -2.62
CA ASP A 44 14.43 -12.26 -1.30
C ASP A 44 12.90 -12.17 -1.18
N SER A 45 12.20 -11.94 -2.30
CA SER A 45 10.74 -12.02 -2.34
C SER A 45 10.25 -13.45 -2.09
N ALA A 46 9.07 -13.57 -1.49
CA ALA A 46 8.44 -14.86 -1.27
C ALA A 46 8.20 -15.62 -2.60
N GLU A 47 8.32 -16.95 -2.53
CA GLU A 47 8.03 -17.82 -3.66
C GLU A 47 6.59 -17.60 -4.16
N GLY A 48 6.40 -17.57 -5.48
CA GLY A 48 5.11 -17.30 -6.13
C GLY A 48 4.81 -15.81 -6.40
N VAL A 49 5.56 -14.86 -5.83
CA VAL A 49 5.37 -13.42 -6.10
C VAL A 49 5.54 -13.11 -7.59
N ALA A 50 6.56 -13.69 -8.22
CA ALA A 50 6.87 -13.48 -9.63
C ALA A 50 5.69 -13.81 -10.55
N ASP A 51 4.99 -14.90 -10.29
CA ASP A 51 3.85 -15.35 -11.11
C ASP A 51 2.69 -14.36 -11.10
N LEU A 52 2.47 -13.69 -9.96
CA LEU A 52 1.42 -12.69 -9.83
C LEU A 52 1.86 -11.35 -10.43
N VAL A 53 3.04 -10.84 -10.07
CA VAL A 53 3.50 -9.54 -10.58
C VAL A 53 3.77 -9.54 -12.09
N ASN A 54 3.98 -10.71 -12.69
CA ASN A 54 4.16 -10.89 -14.13
C ASN A 54 2.95 -11.59 -14.79
N ASP A 55 1.77 -11.59 -14.17
CA ASP A 55 0.56 -12.02 -14.86
C ASP A 55 0.33 -11.17 -16.13
N GLU A 56 -0.12 -11.83 -17.20
CA GLU A 56 -0.37 -11.22 -18.50
C GLU A 56 -1.34 -10.04 -18.44
N SER A 57 -2.26 -10.03 -17.46
CA SER A 57 -3.22 -8.93 -17.31
C SER A 57 -2.64 -7.71 -16.59
N ARG A 58 -1.38 -7.75 -16.15
CA ARG A 58 -0.74 -6.58 -15.54
C ARG A 58 -0.50 -5.49 -16.58
N THR A 59 -1.08 -4.33 -16.35
CA THR A 59 -0.94 -3.17 -17.23
C THR A 59 0.21 -2.26 -16.81
N SER A 60 0.42 -2.08 -15.51
CA SER A 60 1.41 -1.13 -14.98
C SER A 60 1.81 -1.47 -13.54
N GLY A 61 2.89 -0.84 -13.08
CA GLY A 61 3.25 -0.84 -11.67
C GLY A 61 3.95 0.44 -11.24
N TRP A 62 3.77 0.79 -9.96
CA TRP A 62 4.29 2.00 -9.36
C TRP A 62 4.83 1.77 -7.95
N ASN A 63 5.78 2.61 -7.57
CA ASN A 63 6.27 2.77 -6.20
C ASN A 63 6.10 4.25 -5.80
N SER A 64 5.31 4.50 -4.76
CA SER A 64 5.16 5.84 -4.18
C SER A 64 6.30 6.03 -3.19
N TRP A 65 7.10 7.08 -3.35
CA TRP A 65 8.31 7.27 -2.57
C TRP A 65 8.41 8.66 -1.95
N PHE A 66 9.12 8.71 -0.82
CA PHE A 66 9.52 9.91 -0.10
C PHE A 66 10.89 9.69 0.53
N THR A 67 11.77 10.69 0.52
CA THR A 67 13.19 10.53 0.90
C THR A 67 13.40 10.05 2.33
N GLU A 68 12.49 10.40 3.24
CA GLU A 68 12.58 10.02 4.66
C GLU A 68 11.86 8.70 5.00
N TRP A 69 11.16 8.07 4.04
CA TRP A 69 10.41 6.83 4.22
C TRP A 69 11.15 5.62 3.58
N PRO A 70 10.82 4.37 3.94
CA PRO A 70 11.50 3.19 3.42
C PRO A 70 11.25 2.96 1.92
N ASN A 71 10.12 3.43 1.38
CA ASN A 71 9.74 3.30 -0.03
C ASN A 71 9.64 1.84 -0.50
N ASP A 72 9.17 0.95 0.38
CA ASP A 72 9.17 -0.50 0.17
C ASP A 72 7.94 -1.00 -0.61
N VAL A 73 6.81 -0.28 -0.55
CA VAL A 73 5.55 -0.76 -1.12
C VAL A 73 5.47 -0.53 -2.63
N ASN A 74 5.34 -1.64 -3.34
CA ASN A 74 5.10 -1.68 -4.79
C ASN A 74 3.63 -1.99 -5.07
N HIS A 75 3.07 -1.32 -6.07
CA HIS A 75 1.69 -1.50 -6.53
C HIS A 75 1.68 -1.92 -7.99
N TYR A 76 0.82 -2.87 -8.35
CA TYR A 76 0.65 -3.37 -9.72
C TYR A 76 -0.83 -3.37 -10.07
N ALA A 77 -1.19 -2.72 -11.17
CA ALA A 77 -2.56 -2.69 -11.68
C ALA A 77 -2.80 -3.82 -12.68
N TYR A 78 -4.00 -4.39 -12.63
CA TYR A 78 -4.41 -5.46 -13.53
C TYR A 78 -5.70 -5.07 -14.22
N GLU A 79 -5.75 -5.36 -15.51
CA GLU A 79 -6.98 -5.38 -16.28
C GLU A 79 -7.75 -6.68 -15.98
N ILE A 80 -9.08 -6.58 -15.93
CA ILE A 80 -9.96 -7.71 -15.64
C ILE A 80 -11.01 -7.79 -16.73
N GLU A 81 -10.72 -8.61 -17.73
CA GLU A 81 -11.63 -8.87 -18.85
C GLU A 81 -12.78 -9.81 -18.46
N SER A 82 -12.55 -10.67 -17.46
CA SER A 82 -13.54 -11.64 -17.00
C SER A 82 -13.34 -12.07 -15.54
N THR A 83 -14.35 -12.75 -14.99
CA THR A 83 -14.26 -13.35 -13.66
C THR A 83 -13.18 -14.44 -13.58
N GLU A 84 -12.89 -15.14 -14.67
CA GLU A 84 -11.82 -16.13 -14.74
C GLU A 84 -10.45 -15.48 -14.52
N THR A 85 -10.21 -14.31 -15.13
CA THR A 85 -8.98 -13.54 -14.92
C THR A 85 -8.82 -13.16 -13.44
N LEU A 86 -9.88 -12.64 -12.82
CA LEU A 86 -9.86 -12.30 -11.39
C LEU A 86 -9.60 -13.52 -10.50
N ASN A 87 -10.28 -14.64 -10.77
CA ASN A 87 -10.09 -15.87 -10.00
C ASN A 87 -8.68 -16.49 -10.22
N ARG A 88 -8.07 -16.30 -11.39
CA ARG A 88 -6.66 -16.66 -11.65
C ARG A 88 -5.72 -15.82 -10.78
N LEU A 89 -5.90 -14.50 -10.71
CA LEU A 89 -5.10 -13.63 -9.85
C LEU A 89 -5.24 -14.01 -8.37
N ILE A 90 -6.46 -14.31 -7.92
CA ILE A 90 -6.71 -14.79 -6.54
C ILE A 90 -6.01 -16.12 -6.28
N SER A 91 -6.02 -17.05 -7.25
CA SER A 91 -5.32 -18.33 -7.13
C SER A 91 -3.80 -18.13 -7.06
N LYS A 92 -3.25 -17.21 -7.86
CA LYS A 92 -1.83 -16.81 -7.81
C LYS A 92 -1.47 -16.17 -6.47
N LEU A 93 -2.31 -15.29 -5.92
CA LEU A 93 -2.14 -14.75 -4.56
C LEU A 93 -2.11 -15.88 -3.51
N ALA A 94 -2.99 -16.87 -3.64
CA ALA A 94 -3.05 -18.00 -2.71
C ALA A 94 -1.76 -18.84 -2.72
N ALA A 95 -1.13 -18.95 -3.89
CA ALA A 95 0.10 -19.72 -4.10
C ALA A 95 1.37 -19.03 -3.55
N ILE A 96 1.29 -17.75 -3.17
CA ILE A 96 2.44 -17.05 -2.58
C ILE A 96 2.76 -17.65 -1.20
N GLN A 97 4.02 -18.04 -0.99
CA GLN A 97 4.47 -18.66 0.26
C GLN A 97 4.79 -17.60 1.32
N THR A 98 3.74 -17.09 1.97
CA THR A 98 3.85 -16.20 3.15
C THR A 98 2.83 -16.59 4.21
N ASP A 99 3.09 -16.21 5.46
CA ASP A 99 2.16 -16.45 6.57
C ASP A 99 0.82 -15.73 6.32
N LEU A 100 0.89 -14.50 5.82
CA LEU A 100 -0.28 -13.65 5.58
C LEU A 100 -0.42 -13.28 4.10
N ARG A 101 -1.62 -13.47 3.56
CA ARG A 101 -2.10 -12.95 2.27
C ARG A 101 -3.43 -12.27 2.48
N GLN A 102 -3.68 -11.18 1.75
CA GLN A 102 -4.87 -10.36 1.97
C GLN A 102 -5.64 -10.11 0.67
N ILE A 103 -6.97 -10.10 0.77
CA ILE A 103 -7.86 -9.44 -0.17
C ILE A 103 -8.53 -8.28 0.57
N ARG A 104 -8.44 -7.08 -0.01
CA ARG A 104 -9.14 -5.89 0.46
C ARG A 104 -10.27 -5.56 -0.50
N LEU A 105 -11.47 -5.44 0.03
CA LEU A 105 -12.65 -5.04 -0.72
C LEU A 105 -12.85 -3.54 -0.53
N SER A 106 -12.59 -2.77 -1.58
CA SER A 106 -12.79 -1.33 -1.56
C SER A 106 -14.18 -1.00 -2.07
N TYR A 107 -14.91 -0.14 -1.34
CA TYR A 107 -16.19 0.39 -1.78
C TYR A 107 -16.06 1.35 -2.98
N ARG A 108 -14.85 1.68 -3.44
CA ARG A 108 -14.63 2.63 -4.55
C ARG A 108 -14.70 1.95 -5.91
N LYS A 109 -14.84 2.76 -6.97
CA LYS A 109 -14.82 2.33 -8.38
C LYS A 109 -13.40 2.00 -8.86
N GLU A 110 -12.41 2.67 -8.31
CA GLU A 110 -11.02 2.61 -8.75
C GLU A 110 -10.11 3.28 -7.70
N PRO A 111 -8.79 3.09 -7.78
CA PRO A 111 -7.85 3.77 -6.90
C PRO A 111 -7.78 5.27 -7.22
N THR A 112 -7.78 6.13 -6.21
CA THR A 112 -7.56 7.59 -6.35
C THR A 112 -6.11 8.00 -6.03
N GLY A 113 -5.32 7.10 -5.48
CA GLY A 113 -3.94 7.37 -5.07
C GLY A 113 -3.22 6.15 -4.51
N LEU A 114 -1.89 6.27 -4.42
CA LEU A 114 -0.96 5.27 -3.93
C LEU A 114 -0.11 5.89 -2.81
N GLY A 115 -0.41 5.54 -1.56
CA GLY A 115 0.25 6.20 -0.42
C GLY A 115 -0.12 7.68 -0.29
N PHE A 116 0.77 8.47 0.30
CA PHE A 116 0.51 9.89 0.60
C PHE A 116 0.85 10.83 -0.55
N MET A 117 1.80 10.44 -1.41
CA MET A 117 2.38 11.33 -2.41
C MET A 117 1.77 11.16 -3.80
N THR A 118 1.23 9.97 -4.10
CA THR A 118 0.74 9.67 -5.44
C THR A 118 -0.78 9.82 -5.51
N LYS A 119 -1.25 10.70 -6.40
CA LYS A 119 -2.64 10.74 -6.85
C LYS A 119 -2.73 10.12 -8.23
N LEU A 120 -3.73 9.27 -8.43
CA LEU A 120 -4.05 8.73 -9.74
C LEU A 120 -5.13 9.59 -10.39
N PRO A 121 -5.14 9.70 -11.74
CA PRO A 121 -6.23 10.37 -12.43
C PRO A 121 -7.56 9.66 -12.14
N GLY A 122 -8.65 10.42 -12.11
CA GLY A 122 -9.99 9.83 -12.11
C GLY A 122 -10.30 9.15 -13.45
N ASP A 123 -11.25 8.23 -13.42
CA ASP A 123 -11.60 7.32 -14.51
C ASP A 123 -10.39 6.56 -15.07
N ASN A 124 -9.46 6.16 -14.20
CA ASN A 124 -8.32 5.32 -14.59
C ASN A 124 -8.72 3.86 -14.89
N GLY A 125 -9.93 3.46 -14.51
CA GLY A 125 -10.52 2.18 -14.89
C GLY A 125 -9.88 0.97 -14.24
N ILE A 126 -9.00 1.13 -13.24
CA ILE A 126 -8.27 0.01 -12.61
C ILE A 126 -9.21 -0.74 -11.66
N PRO A 127 -9.61 -1.99 -11.99
CA PRO A 127 -10.53 -2.79 -11.16
C PRO A 127 -9.81 -3.50 -10.00
N VAL A 128 -8.51 -3.78 -10.16
CA VAL A 128 -7.71 -4.60 -9.24
C VAL A 128 -6.30 -4.06 -9.10
N MET A 129 -5.82 -4.06 -7.86
CA MET A 129 -4.44 -3.67 -7.56
C MET A 129 -3.78 -4.68 -6.62
N PHE A 130 -2.65 -5.24 -7.04
CA PHE A 130 -1.77 -5.99 -6.15
C PHE A 130 -0.80 -5.04 -5.47
N SER A 131 -0.58 -5.22 -4.17
CA SER A 131 0.41 -4.47 -3.39
C SER A 131 1.28 -5.43 -2.58
N LEU A 132 2.57 -5.10 -2.50
CA LEU A 132 3.56 -5.88 -1.76
C LEU A 132 4.62 -4.96 -1.17
N GLY A 133 4.85 -5.04 0.13
CA GLY A 133 5.97 -4.38 0.81
C GLY A 133 7.21 -5.27 0.87
N HIS A 134 8.33 -4.68 1.26
CA HIS A 134 9.63 -5.36 1.30
C HIS A 134 10.29 -5.21 2.67
N GLN A 135 10.19 -6.25 3.50
CA GLN A 135 10.67 -6.22 4.90
C GLN A 135 12.16 -5.83 5.01
N PRO A 136 13.09 -6.39 4.20
CA PRO A 136 14.51 -6.01 4.28
C PRO A 136 14.76 -4.51 4.01
N THR A 137 13.94 -3.88 3.15
CA THR A 137 14.00 -2.42 2.93
C THR A 137 13.55 -1.65 4.17
N ILE A 138 12.49 -2.11 4.85
CA ILE A 138 12.02 -1.52 6.11
C ILE A 138 13.08 -1.68 7.20
N ASP A 139 13.67 -2.88 7.34
CA ASP A 139 14.69 -3.17 8.33
C ASP A 139 15.89 -2.24 8.16
N GLN A 140 16.42 -2.13 6.94
CA GLN A 140 17.53 -1.22 6.62
C GLN A 140 17.18 0.25 6.89
N TRP A 141 15.96 0.68 6.59
CA TRP A 141 15.50 2.02 6.92
C TRP A 141 15.42 2.22 8.44
N PHE A 142 14.86 1.27 9.16
CA PHE A 142 14.62 1.38 10.60
C PHE A 142 15.92 1.43 11.41
N GLU A 143 16.96 0.71 10.98
CA GLU A 143 18.30 0.74 11.61
C GLU A 143 18.93 2.14 11.62
N ARG A 144 18.62 2.98 10.62
CA ARG A 144 19.16 4.35 10.50
C ARG A 144 18.19 5.44 10.93
N THR A 145 16.93 5.09 11.18
CA THR A 145 15.88 6.06 11.55
C THR A 145 16.07 6.56 12.97
N ARG A 146 16.09 7.88 13.14
CA ARG A 146 16.11 8.53 14.47
C ARG A 146 14.77 8.29 15.16
N LYS A 147 14.80 8.12 16.48
CA LYS A 147 13.61 7.88 17.32
C LYS A 147 13.43 9.04 18.30
N PRO A 148 12.28 9.75 18.30
CA PRO A 148 11.11 9.55 17.42
C PRO A 148 11.36 10.02 15.98
N PHE A 149 10.58 9.48 15.04
CA PHE A 149 10.57 9.90 13.64
C PHE A 149 9.35 10.81 13.40
N GLY A 150 9.59 12.12 13.42
CA GLY A 150 8.51 13.10 13.41
C GLY A 150 7.63 12.96 14.66
N VAL A 151 6.36 12.61 14.48
CA VAL A 151 5.39 12.35 15.57
C VAL A 151 5.22 10.86 15.89
N LEU A 152 5.95 9.98 15.18
CA LEU A 152 5.85 8.54 15.35
C LEU A 152 6.94 8.03 16.29
N GLU A 153 6.52 7.40 17.37
CA GLU A 153 7.39 6.67 18.28
C GLU A 153 7.22 5.16 18.07
N PHE A 154 8.25 4.56 17.49
CA PHE A 154 8.27 3.14 17.16
C PHE A 154 8.72 2.30 18.35
N THR A 155 7.88 1.34 18.76
CA THR A 155 8.16 0.35 19.80
C THR A 155 8.90 -0.88 19.26
N GLY A 156 8.87 -1.09 17.95
CA GLY A 156 9.59 -2.15 17.23
C GLY A 156 9.74 -1.85 15.75
N THR A 157 10.41 -2.73 15.01
CA THR A 157 10.53 -2.60 13.55
C THR A 157 9.14 -2.77 12.91
N PRO A 158 8.70 -1.83 12.05
CA PRO A 158 7.43 -1.97 11.35
C PRO A 158 7.39 -3.23 10.49
N VAL A 159 6.18 -3.73 10.26
CA VAL A 159 5.93 -4.92 9.44
C VAL A 159 5.50 -4.50 8.05
N ALA A 160 6.17 -5.05 7.04
CA ALA A 160 5.87 -4.81 5.63
C ALA A 160 4.43 -5.18 5.26
N VAL A 161 3.91 -4.51 4.24
CA VAL A 161 2.63 -4.86 3.64
C VAL A 161 2.69 -6.29 3.08
N PRO A 162 1.83 -7.22 3.53
CA PRO A 162 1.79 -8.57 2.97
C PRO A 162 1.30 -8.54 1.52
N PRO A 163 1.50 -9.61 0.74
CA PRO A 163 0.83 -9.79 -0.55
C PRO A 163 -0.66 -9.48 -0.44
N THR A 164 -1.11 -8.42 -1.11
CA THR A 164 -2.47 -7.90 -0.96
C THR A 164 -3.11 -7.61 -2.31
N LEU A 165 -4.23 -8.25 -2.64
CA LEU A 165 -5.10 -7.84 -3.75
C LEU A 165 -6.20 -6.90 -3.26
N THR A 166 -6.26 -5.70 -3.79
CA THR A 166 -7.37 -4.76 -3.57
C THR A 166 -8.33 -4.85 -4.75
N LEU A 167 -9.61 -5.14 -4.48
CA LEU A 167 -10.68 -5.20 -5.47
C LEU A 167 -11.59 -3.97 -5.32
N PHE A 168 -11.82 -3.24 -6.40
CA PHE A 168 -12.66 -2.05 -6.41
C PHE A 168 -14.10 -2.41 -6.76
N VAL A 169 -14.96 -2.57 -5.76
CA VAL A 169 -16.26 -3.26 -5.89
C VAL A 169 -17.31 -2.46 -6.67
N GLN A 170 -17.17 -1.14 -6.79
CA GLN A 170 -18.03 -0.39 -7.72
C GLN A 170 -17.63 -0.59 -9.19
N ASN A 171 -16.45 -1.15 -9.48
CA ASN A 171 -16.05 -1.44 -10.84
C ASN A 171 -16.88 -2.60 -11.39
N GLU A 172 -17.44 -2.44 -12.59
CA GLU A 172 -18.34 -3.43 -13.21
C GLU A 172 -17.66 -4.78 -13.51
N ALA A 173 -16.32 -4.79 -13.63
CA ALA A 173 -15.55 -6.03 -13.79
C ALA A 173 -15.54 -6.91 -12.52
N ILE A 174 -15.95 -6.37 -11.37
CA ILE A 174 -15.91 -7.06 -10.07
C ILE A 174 -17.28 -7.59 -9.68
N ASP A 175 -17.45 -8.91 -9.81
CA ASP A 175 -18.63 -9.65 -9.34
C ASP A 175 -18.27 -10.47 -8.10
N LEU A 176 -18.62 -9.95 -6.91
CA LEU A 176 -18.32 -10.60 -5.64
C LEU A 176 -18.90 -12.02 -5.51
N GLN A 177 -20.05 -12.29 -6.14
CA GLN A 177 -20.74 -13.58 -5.99
C GLN A 177 -20.06 -14.71 -6.77
N LYS A 178 -19.19 -14.36 -7.73
CA LYS A 178 -18.46 -15.32 -8.57
C LYS A 178 -17.01 -15.53 -8.13
N LEU A 179 -16.59 -14.92 -7.02
CA LEU A 179 -15.23 -15.06 -6.51
C LEU A 179 -15.00 -16.44 -5.89
N LYS A 180 -13.92 -17.08 -6.32
CA LYS A 180 -13.39 -18.34 -5.78
C LYS A 180 -12.16 -18.01 -4.94
N ILE A 181 -12.38 -17.69 -3.66
CA ILE A 181 -11.30 -17.35 -2.73
C ILE A 181 -10.95 -18.57 -1.88
N PRO A 182 -9.75 -19.16 -2.07
CA PRO A 182 -9.26 -20.28 -1.26
C PRO A 182 -9.21 -19.94 0.23
N ASP A 183 -9.15 -20.97 1.06
CA ASP A 183 -8.92 -20.82 2.50
C ASP A 183 -7.51 -20.26 2.78
N GLY A 184 -7.33 -19.67 3.95
CA GLY A 184 -6.05 -19.07 4.36
C GLY A 184 -5.78 -17.66 3.83
N ILE A 185 -6.67 -17.08 3.02
CA ILE A 185 -6.61 -15.66 2.63
C ILE A 185 -7.47 -14.83 3.58
N SER A 186 -6.88 -13.80 4.19
CA SER A 186 -7.61 -12.81 4.99
C SER A 186 -8.39 -11.87 4.07
N ILE A 187 -9.69 -11.67 4.33
CA ILE A 187 -10.53 -10.78 3.54
C ILE A 187 -11.12 -9.70 4.44
N THR A 188 -10.90 -8.44 4.10
CA THR A 188 -11.39 -7.30 4.89
C THR A 188 -11.90 -6.17 4.00
N ILE A 189 -12.68 -5.26 4.59
CA ILE A 189 -13.01 -3.97 3.97
C ILE A 189 -11.75 -3.11 4.02
N GLY A 190 -11.35 -2.53 2.90
CA GLY A 190 -10.15 -1.71 2.90
C GLY A 190 -9.80 -1.10 1.55
N TYR A 191 -8.92 -0.11 1.61
CA TYR A 191 -8.31 0.51 0.45
C TYR A 191 -6.87 0.00 0.27
N VAL A 192 -6.24 0.37 -0.85
CA VAL A 192 -4.85 0.03 -1.17
C VAL A 192 -3.94 0.36 0.02
N PRO A 193 -3.12 -0.58 0.51
CA PRO A 193 -2.19 -0.33 1.61
C PRO A 193 -1.14 0.73 1.21
N THR A 194 -0.62 1.48 2.18
CA THR A 194 0.21 2.67 1.89
C THR A 194 1.61 2.66 2.49
N LEU A 195 1.82 1.96 3.61
CA LEU A 195 3.09 1.95 4.34
C LEU A 195 3.37 0.57 4.92
N PHE A 196 2.78 0.32 6.08
CA PHE A 196 3.06 -0.82 6.93
C PHE A 196 1.77 -1.58 7.15
N HIS A 197 1.91 -2.89 7.32
CA HIS A 197 0.84 -3.70 7.84
C HIS A 197 0.63 -3.45 9.33
N ASP A 198 1.73 -3.38 10.08
CA ASP A 198 1.78 -3.03 11.50
C ASP A 198 2.88 -1.97 11.66
N SER A 199 2.52 -0.78 12.13
CA SER A 199 3.48 0.31 12.28
C SER A 199 4.35 0.13 13.52
N LYS A 200 3.97 -0.72 14.48
CA LYS A 200 4.66 -0.88 15.76
C LYS A 200 4.92 0.46 16.45
N THR A 201 3.87 1.27 16.60
CA THR A 201 3.95 2.56 17.28
C THR A 201 3.22 2.54 18.62
N THR A 202 3.65 3.41 19.55
CA THR A 202 2.99 3.57 20.86
C THR A 202 1.50 3.90 20.71
N LEU A 203 1.15 4.73 19.73
CA LEU A 203 -0.23 5.06 19.39
C LEU A 203 -1.01 3.82 18.93
N GLU A 204 -0.42 3.01 18.05
CA GLU A 204 -1.08 1.79 17.57
C GLU A 204 -1.27 0.74 18.67
N GLU A 205 -0.30 0.60 19.59
CA GLU A 205 -0.43 -0.28 20.74
C GLU A 205 -1.50 0.19 21.71
N ALA A 206 -1.58 1.50 21.99
CA ALA A 206 -2.65 2.08 22.80
C ALA A 206 -4.02 1.80 22.17
N ILE A 207 -4.14 1.99 20.86
CA ILE A 207 -5.37 1.69 20.10
C ILE A 207 -5.74 0.20 20.16
N LYS A 208 -4.77 -0.71 20.04
CA LYS A 208 -5.01 -2.17 20.13
C LYS A 208 -5.43 -2.61 21.53
N SER A 209 -5.06 -1.86 22.57
CA SER A 209 -5.40 -2.16 23.97
C SER A 209 -6.80 -1.70 24.37
N GLU A 210 -7.39 -0.75 23.64
CA GLU A 210 -8.81 -0.40 23.73
C GLU A 210 -9.63 -1.39 22.88
N ASP A 211 -10.91 -1.64 23.22
CA ASP A 211 -11.78 -2.65 22.57
C ASP A 211 -11.76 -2.51 21.02
N ALA A 212 -10.91 -3.29 20.36
CA ALA A 212 -10.64 -3.18 18.91
C ALA A 212 -11.92 -3.32 18.07
N GLN A 213 -12.89 -4.09 18.56
CA GLN A 213 -14.20 -4.26 17.93
C GLN A 213 -15.01 -2.95 17.93
N SER A 214 -15.02 -2.22 19.05
CA SER A 214 -15.71 -0.93 19.18
C SER A 214 -15.14 0.11 18.22
N LEU A 215 -13.80 0.10 18.05
CA LEU A 215 -13.14 1.04 17.15
C LEU A 215 -13.42 0.74 15.67
N GLU A 216 -13.39 -0.53 15.26
CA GLU A 216 -13.73 -0.91 13.88
C GLU A 216 -15.19 -0.58 13.55
N ASP A 217 -16.12 -0.82 14.47
CA ASP A 217 -17.52 -0.45 14.31
C ASP A 217 -17.69 1.08 14.20
N GLN A 218 -16.95 1.85 14.99
CA GLN A 218 -16.93 3.32 14.90
C GLN A 218 -16.36 3.81 13.56
N LYS A 219 -15.22 3.26 13.10
CA LYS A 219 -14.63 3.60 11.80
C LYS A 219 -15.61 3.32 10.67
N LEU A 220 -16.27 2.17 10.69
CA LEU A 220 -17.26 1.78 9.68
C LEU A 220 -18.46 2.73 9.70
N LYS A 221 -18.94 3.11 10.88
CA LYS A 221 -20.02 4.09 11.04
C LYS A 221 -19.63 5.47 10.48
N MET A 222 -18.44 5.97 10.82
CA MET A 222 -17.92 7.23 10.28
C MET A 222 -17.72 7.16 8.77
N MET A 223 -17.30 6.01 8.24
CA MET A 223 -17.18 5.79 6.81
C MET A 223 -18.53 5.94 6.14
N LYS A 224 -19.56 5.22 6.60
CA LYS A 224 -20.94 5.29 6.05
C LYS A 224 -21.48 6.73 6.01
N GLN A 225 -21.18 7.54 7.02
CA GLN A 225 -21.65 8.95 7.07
C GLN A 225 -21.03 9.85 5.99
N ASN A 226 -19.87 9.48 5.45
CA ASN A 226 -19.11 10.30 4.51
C ASN A 226 -19.12 9.76 3.07
N LEU A 227 -19.84 8.67 2.81
CA LEU A 227 -19.93 8.07 1.48
C LEU A 227 -21.05 8.69 0.67
N ASP A 228 -20.81 8.78 -0.64
CA ASP A 228 -21.85 9.01 -1.62
C ASP A 228 -22.73 7.75 -1.77
N GLU A 229 -23.86 7.90 -2.45
CA GLU A 229 -24.81 6.80 -2.65
C GLU A 229 -24.17 5.57 -3.34
N PRO A 230 -23.36 5.70 -4.42
CA PRO A 230 -22.66 4.55 -5.00
C PRO A 230 -21.69 3.87 -4.01
N GLY A 231 -20.97 4.66 -3.21
CA GLY A 231 -20.08 4.17 -2.16
C GLY A 231 -20.81 3.38 -1.09
N LEU A 232 -21.96 3.88 -0.64
CA LEU A 232 -22.83 3.19 0.31
C LEU A 232 -23.33 1.85 -0.23
N VAL A 233 -23.86 1.83 -1.45
CA VAL A 233 -24.35 0.60 -2.09
C VAL A 233 -23.24 -0.44 -2.23
N ALA A 234 -22.03 -0.02 -2.62
CA ALA A 234 -20.90 -0.93 -2.71
C ALA A 234 -20.45 -1.44 -1.33
N LEU A 235 -20.44 -0.59 -0.32
CA LEU A 235 -20.09 -1.00 1.05
C LEU A 235 -21.10 -2.02 1.59
N GLU A 236 -22.40 -1.80 1.39
CA GLU A 236 -23.45 -2.76 1.80
C GLU A 236 -23.31 -4.11 1.08
N LYS A 237 -22.98 -4.09 -0.23
CA LYS A 237 -22.66 -5.32 -0.99
C LYS A 237 -21.47 -6.07 -0.37
N ILE A 238 -20.43 -5.34 0.05
CA ILE A 238 -19.26 -5.94 0.70
C ILE A 238 -19.63 -6.54 2.06
N GLU A 239 -20.38 -5.82 2.90
CA GLU A 239 -20.83 -6.31 4.20
C GLU A 239 -21.67 -7.59 4.06
N ALA A 240 -22.62 -7.60 3.11
CA ALA A 240 -23.43 -8.77 2.82
C ALA A 240 -22.58 -9.97 2.36
N TYR A 241 -21.58 -9.73 1.50
CA TYR A 241 -20.65 -10.75 1.04
C TYR A 241 -19.83 -11.35 2.19
N LEU A 242 -19.24 -10.49 3.04
CA LEU A 242 -18.42 -10.93 4.18
C LEU A 242 -19.26 -11.69 5.21
N LYS A 243 -20.49 -11.23 5.49
CA LYS A 243 -21.42 -11.93 6.38
C LYS A 243 -21.76 -13.33 5.83
N ALA A 244 -22.16 -13.42 4.57
CA ALA A 244 -22.50 -14.70 3.95
C ALA A 244 -21.31 -15.69 3.92
N ARG A 245 -20.08 -15.19 3.82
CA ARG A 245 -18.87 -16.03 3.91
C ARG A 245 -18.64 -16.53 5.33
N LYS A 246 -18.79 -15.66 6.35
CA LYS A 246 -18.67 -16.05 7.76
C LYS A 246 -19.70 -17.11 8.14
N ASP A 247 -20.94 -16.95 7.68
CA ASP A 247 -22.03 -17.89 7.94
C ASP A 247 -21.81 -19.27 7.29
N LYS A 248 -21.02 -19.36 6.21
CA LYS A 248 -20.63 -20.63 5.57
C LYS A 248 -19.43 -21.33 6.23
N ALA A 249 -18.65 -20.60 7.01
CA ALA A 249 -17.45 -21.12 7.68
C ALA A 249 -17.74 -21.68 9.08
N ASN A 250 -18.93 -21.38 9.63
CA ASN A 250 -19.45 -21.91 10.89
C ASN A 250 -20.41 -23.08 10.63
#